data_AF-A0A968Z061-F1
#
_entry.id   AF-A0A968Z061-F1
#
_cell.length_a   1.000
_cell.length_b   1.000
_cell.length_c   1.000
_cell.angle_alpha   90.00
_cell.angle_beta   90.00
_cell.angle_gamma   90.00
#
_symmetry.space_group_name_H-M   'P 1'
#
loop_
_entity.id
_entity.type
_entity.pdbx_description
1 polymer ?
#
loop_
_entity_poly.entity_id
_entity_poly.type
_entity_poly.pdbx_seq_one_letter_code
_entity_poly.pdbx_strand_id
1 'polypeptide(L)'
;MSSNSAIDTQIAQVNQRLKTARLGFQIERRGALLSLRGTLPPRPDSMRLRPYQQRISLGLAATKAGLKQTEQQAKIIAAELIQNTFDWRNYLKNPAGKPLSQQSLQEKTDSFQQYFFTEGQGNQKAASLRTTWTKAYAPYLKKLAAIAQQYPSYSLSEGIYATAQSTRPNSRSRQICCTALNAFADFLRLELPTPLKNFAGSYSHAKTAARTLPADEQIMAGYYQIPNPTWRFVYGIMATYGLRNHEVFFCDYQRLVSGDSEAVVEVQAVTKTGSHEVWPFYPEWVDRFELSNVQLPAVNTDLGHTTLQRIGQQVTAQFRRYDLPFSPYDLRHAWAVRTIHFGLPDTVSAKMMGHSVTVHNRTYHRWITHRDQQQAVDAALSRRSLL
;
A
#
# COMPACT_ATOMS: atom_id res chain seq x y z
N MET A 1 -40.09 -16.21 -47.52
CA MET A 1 -40.00 -16.55 -46.08
C MET A 1 -38.68 -16.02 -45.54
N SER A 2 -38.74 -14.93 -44.78
CA SER A 2 -37.59 -14.08 -44.44
C SER A 2 -36.59 -14.79 -43.54
N SER A 3 -35.29 -14.55 -43.74
CA SER A 3 -34.15 -15.10 -42.97
C SER A 3 -34.32 -15.04 -41.45
N ASN A 4 -35.12 -14.09 -40.95
CA ASN A 4 -35.48 -13.95 -39.55
C ASN A 4 -36.31 -15.13 -38.98
N SER A 5 -37.22 -15.69 -39.76
CA SER A 5 -38.05 -16.83 -39.31
C SER A 5 -37.23 -18.11 -39.09
N ALA A 6 -36.17 -18.28 -39.90
CA ALA A 6 -35.29 -19.44 -39.81
C ALA A 6 -34.41 -19.42 -38.55
N ILE A 7 -33.87 -18.25 -38.16
CA ILE A 7 -33.05 -18.15 -36.94
C ILE A 7 -33.88 -18.31 -35.67
N ASP A 8 -35.12 -17.81 -35.66
CA ASP A 8 -36.02 -17.91 -34.50
C ASP A 8 -36.43 -19.38 -34.24
N THR A 9 -36.63 -20.16 -35.30
CA THR A 9 -36.85 -21.62 -35.20
C THR A 9 -35.64 -22.34 -34.60
N GLN A 10 -34.42 -21.95 -34.99
CA GLN A 10 -33.19 -22.52 -34.45
C GLN A 10 -32.96 -22.13 -32.98
N ILE A 11 -33.31 -20.90 -32.60
CA ILE A 11 -33.31 -20.45 -31.20
C ILE A 11 -34.24 -21.33 -30.36
N ALA A 12 -35.44 -21.65 -30.86
CA ALA A 12 -36.38 -22.54 -30.16
C ALA A 12 -35.79 -23.94 -29.94
N GLN A 13 -35.15 -24.53 -30.96
CA GLN A 13 -34.47 -25.83 -30.84
C GLN A 13 -33.32 -25.80 -29.82
N VAL A 14 -32.50 -24.75 -29.82
CA VAL A 14 -31.43 -24.58 -28.83
C VAL A 14 -32.00 -24.43 -27.42
N ASN A 15 -33.05 -23.63 -27.25
CA ASN A 15 -33.73 -23.46 -25.97
C ASN A 15 -34.32 -24.77 -25.43
N GLN A 16 -34.87 -25.62 -26.30
CA GLN A 16 -35.33 -26.95 -25.91
C GLN A 16 -34.15 -27.79 -25.38
N ARG A 17 -32.99 -27.77 -26.06
CA ARG A 17 -31.78 -28.47 -25.59
C ARG A 17 -31.29 -27.93 -24.23
N LEU A 18 -31.24 -26.61 -24.05
CA LEU A 18 -30.86 -26.00 -22.77
C LEU A 18 -31.84 -26.37 -21.63
N LYS A 19 -33.14 -26.43 -21.93
CA LYS A 19 -34.19 -26.85 -20.99
C LYS A 19 -34.04 -28.33 -20.62
N THR A 20 -33.84 -29.21 -21.59
CA THR A 20 -33.61 -30.65 -21.34
C THR A 20 -32.35 -30.87 -20.50
N ALA A 21 -31.29 -30.09 -20.75
CA ALA A 21 -30.06 -30.10 -19.96
C ALA A 21 -30.18 -29.39 -18.60
N ARG A 22 -31.36 -28.83 -18.26
CA ARG A 22 -31.64 -28.10 -17.00
C ARG A 22 -30.66 -26.97 -16.70
N LEU A 23 -30.17 -26.28 -17.73
CA LEU A 23 -29.15 -25.23 -17.58
C LEU A 23 -29.73 -23.89 -17.08
N GLY A 24 -31.05 -23.74 -16.98
CA GLY A 24 -31.69 -22.56 -16.40
C GLY A 24 -31.65 -21.28 -17.28
N PHE A 25 -31.26 -21.41 -18.55
CA PHE A 25 -31.15 -20.31 -19.49
C PHE A 25 -32.04 -20.45 -20.72
N GLN A 26 -32.46 -19.31 -21.25
CA GLN A 26 -33.15 -19.15 -22.52
C GLN A 26 -32.44 -18.09 -23.35
N ILE A 27 -32.17 -18.41 -24.62
CA ILE A 27 -31.69 -17.48 -25.63
C ILE A 27 -32.88 -16.68 -26.16
N GLU A 28 -32.79 -15.36 -26.08
CA GLU A 28 -33.75 -14.40 -26.64
C GLU A 28 -33.07 -13.54 -27.70
N ARG A 29 -33.74 -13.35 -28.84
CA ARG A 29 -33.33 -12.39 -29.86
C ARG A 29 -33.89 -11.02 -29.52
N ARG A 30 -33.04 -9.98 -29.58
CA ARG A 30 -33.44 -8.58 -29.44
C ARG A 30 -32.86 -7.78 -30.61
N GLY A 31 -33.70 -7.51 -31.61
CA GLY A 31 -33.28 -6.88 -32.85
C GLY A 31 -32.26 -7.75 -33.60
N ALA A 32 -31.06 -7.22 -33.81
CA ALA A 32 -29.96 -7.90 -34.49
C ALA A 32 -29.07 -8.74 -33.54
N LEU A 33 -29.30 -8.70 -32.22
CA LEU A 33 -28.43 -9.34 -31.23
C LEU A 33 -29.13 -10.45 -30.46
N LEU A 34 -28.34 -11.36 -29.90
CA LEU A 34 -28.76 -12.42 -29.00
C LEU A 34 -28.43 -12.07 -27.55
N SER A 35 -29.31 -12.48 -26.64
CA SER A 35 -29.17 -12.32 -25.20
C SER A 35 -29.55 -13.59 -24.46
N LEU A 36 -28.96 -13.81 -23.29
CA LEU A 36 -29.33 -14.91 -22.40
C LEU A 36 -30.24 -14.37 -21.29
N ARG A 37 -31.35 -15.05 -21.04
CA ARG A 37 -32.25 -14.81 -19.91
C ARG A 37 -32.20 -16.01 -18.97
N GLY A 38 -32.01 -15.76 -17.68
CA GLY A 38 -31.96 -16.81 -16.66
C GLY A 38 -32.01 -16.21 -15.25
N THR A 39 -32.10 -17.06 -14.23
CA THR A 39 -32.02 -16.62 -12.84
C THR A 39 -30.56 -16.41 -12.46
N LEU A 40 -30.20 -15.16 -12.17
CA LEU A 40 -28.82 -14.74 -11.89
C LEU A 40 -28.75 -14.05 -10.52
N PRO A 41 -27.59 -14.09 -9.84
CA PRO A 41 -27.33 -13.28 -8.65
C PRO A 41 -27.66 -11.80 -8.92
N PRO A 42 -28.03 -11.00 -7.91
CA PRO A 42 -28.21 -9.57 -8.07
C PRO A 42 -26.98 -8.89 -8.70
N ARG A 43 -27.20 -7.90 -9.56
CA ARG A 43 -26.09 -7.07 -10.06
C ARG A 43 -25.49 -6.25 -8.90
N PRO A 44 -24.21 -5.84 -9.00
CA PRO A 44 -23.56 -5.03 -7.97
C PRO A 44 -24.28 -3.73 -7.63
N ASP A 45 -25.03 -3.15 -8.58
CA ASP A 45 -25.83 -1.93 -8.44
C ASP A 45 -27.30 -2.18 -8.04
N SER A 46 -27.68 -3.45 -7.83
CA SER A 46 -29.06 -3.83 -7.49
C SER A 46 -29.28 -3.87 -5.98
N MET A 47 -30.40 -3.31 -5.52
CA MET A 47 -30.85 -3.41 -4.12
C MET A 47 -31.43 -4.80 -3.77
N ARG A 48 -31.49 -5.74 -4.73
CA ARG A 48 -32.05 -7.08 -4.49
C ARG A 48 -31.02 -7.97 -3.79
N LEU A 49 -31.48 -8.80 -2.85
CA LEU A 49 -30.62 -9.70 -2.08
C LEU A 49 -30.65 -11.15 -2.58
N ARG A 50 -31.66 -11.54 -3.36
CA ARG A 50 -31.84 -12.91 -3.85
C ARG A 50 -31.70 -12.97 -5.37
N PRO A 51 -31.19 -14.09 -5.92
CA PRO A 51 -31.17 -14.31 -7.36
C PRO A 51 -32.55 -14.11 -7.98
N TYR A 52 -32.58 -13.45 -9.14
CA TYR A 52 -33.82 -13.18 -9.87
C TYR A 52 -33.58 -13.26 -11.36
N GLN A 53 -34.67 -13.34 -12.13
CA GLN A 53 -34.58 -13.45 -13.57
C GLN A 53 -34.03 -12.17 -14.19
N GLN A 54 -32.93 -12.32 -14.91
CA GLN A 54 -32.17 -11.22 -15.49
C GLN A 54 -31.68 -11.60 -16.88
N ARG A 55 -31.13 -10.60 -17.59
CA ARG A 55 -30.57 -10.77 -18.92
C ARG A 55 -29.07 -10.45 -18.94
N ILE A 56 -28.33 -11.24 -19.71
CA ILE A 56 -26.94 -11.01 -20.09
C ILE A 56 -26.93 -10.72 -21.60
N SER A 57 -26.43 -9.55 -21.99
CA SER A 57 -26.20 -9.22 -23.39
C SER A 57 -24.77 -9.59 -23.76
N LEU A 58 -24.60 -10.53 -24.69
CA LEU A 58 -23.28 -11.02 -25.12
C LEU A 58 -22.71 -10.23 -26.30
N GLY A 59 -23.48 -9.31 -26.89
CA GLY A 59 -23.08 -8.56 -28.09
C GLY A 59 -22.98 -9.42 -29.36
N LEU A 60 -23.52 -10.65 -29.34
CA LEU A 60 -23.46 -11.58 -30.46
C LEU A 60 -24.61 -11.35 -31.44
N ALA A 61 -24.31 -11.36 -32.74
CA ALA A 61 -25.30 -11.19 -33.80
C ALA A 61 -26.27 -12.38 -33.89
N ALA A 62 -27.51 -12.12 -34.32
CA ALA A 62 -28.54 -13.13 -34.56
C ALA A 62 -28.28 -13.93 -35.85
N THR A 63 -27.14 -14.63 -35.90
CA THR A 63 -26.70 -15.50 -36.99
C THR A 63 -26.47 -16.92 -36.46
N LYS A 64 -26.32 -17.91 -37.35
CA LYS A 64 -26.00 -19.30 -36.94
C LYS A 64 -24.73 -19.38 -36.08
N ALA A 65 -23.70 -18.62 -36.46
CA ALA A 65 -22.44 -18.55 -35.72
C ALA A 65 -22.63 -17.91 -34.34
N GLY A 66 -23.34 -16.77 -34.27
CA GLY A 66 -23.64 -16.11 -33.01
C GLY A 66 -24.52 -16.96 -32.10
N LEU A 67 -25.45 -17.75 -32.65
CA LEU A 67 -26.29 -18.68 -31.90
C LEU A 67 -25.47 -19.82 -31.28
N LYS A 68 -24.52 -20.41 -32.03
CA LYS A 68 -23.61 -21.44 -31.51
C LYS A 68 -22.73 -20.90 -30.38
N GLN A 69 -22.18 -19.69 -30.55
CA GLN A 69 -21.40 -19.01 -29.50
C GLN A 69 -22.27 -18.68 -28.27
N THR A 70 -23.51 -18.22 -28.47
CA THR A 70 -24.45 -17.94 -27.38
C THR A 70 -24.79 -19.21 -26.60
N GLU A 71 -24.99 -20.35 -27.27
CA GLU A 71 -25.22 -21.65 -26.64
C GLU A 71 -24.00 -22.08 -25.80
N GLN A 72 -22.79 -21.92 -26.32
CA GLN A 72 -21.57 -22.21 -25.58
C GLN A 72 -21.47 -21.34 -24.32
N GLN A 73 -21.77 -20.06 -24.42
CA GLN A 73 -21.70 -19.17 -23.27
C GLN A 73 -22.80 -19.44 -22.24
N ALA A 74 -23.98 -19.89 -22.66
CA ALA A 74 -25.01 -20.37 -21.74
C ALA A 74 -24.51 -21.53 -20.88
N LYS A 75 -23.75 -22.48 -21.47
CA LYS A 75 -23.15 -23.61 -20.76
C LYS A 75 -22.07 -23.16 -19.78
N ILE A 76 -21.21 -22.23 -20.19
CA ILE A 76 -20.16 -21.66 -19.33
C ILE A 76 -20.79 -20.95 -18.13
N ILE A 77 -21.75 -20.05 -18.36
CA ILE A 77 -22.44 -19.33 -17.27
C ILE A 77 -23.17 -20.30 -16.35
N ALA A 78 -23.83 -21.33 -16.89
CA ALA A 78 -24.50 -22.34 -16.07
C ALA A 78 -23.49 -23.08 -15.17
N ALA A 79 -22.31 -23.45 -15.69
CA ALA A 79 -21.25 -24.05 -14.90
C ALA A 79 -20.73 -23.10 -13.81
N GLU A 80 -20.51 -21.82 -14.14
CA GLU A 80 -20.10 -20.78 -13.17
C GLU A 80 -21.12 -20.62 -12.04
N LEU A 81 -22.42 -20.68 -12.34
CA LEU A 81 -23.47 -20.61 -11.31
C LEU A 81 -23.50 -21.86 -10.43
N ILE A 82 -23.38 -23.05 -11.01
CA ILE A 82 -23.35 -24.31 -10.26
C ILE A 82 -22.13 -24.34 -9.31
N GLN A 83 -21.00 -23.81 -9.75
CA GLN A 83 -19.76 -23.74 -8.98
C GLN A 83 -19.70 -22.52 -8.04
N ASN A 84 -20.72 -21.66 -8.03
CA ASN A 84 -20.73 -20.39 -7.29
C ASN A 84 -19.57 -19.45 -7.64
N THR A 85 -19.05 -19.52 -8.87
CA THR A 85 -17.93 -18.69 -9.36
C THR A 85 -18.37 -17.55 -10.28
N PHE A 86 -19.67 -17.46 -10.61
CA PHE A 86 -20.22 -16.41 -11.47
C PHE A 86 -19.90 -14.99 -11.00
N ASP A 87 -19.54 -14.11 -11.94
CA ASP A 87 -19.27 -12.70 -11.66
C ASP A 87 -19.85 -11.78 -12.75
N TRP A 88 -20.69 -10.85 -12.33
CA TRP A 88 -21.24 -9.83 -13.22
C TRP A 88 -20.18 -9.00 -13.93
N ARG A 89 -19.00 -8.78 -13.33
CA ARG A 89 -17.91 -8.02 -13.94
C ARG A 89 -17.48 -8.58 -15.31
N ASN A 90 -17.64 -9.88 -15.55
CA ASN A 90 -17.34 -10.52 -16.84
C ASN A 90 -18.37 -10.19 -17.93
N TYR A 91 -19.51 -9.60 -17.57
CA TYR A 91 -20.65 -9.39 -18.46
C TYR A 91 -21.19 -7.95 -18.43
N LEU A 92 -20.82 -7.17 -17.42
CA LEU A 92 -21.09 -5.75 -17.33
C LEU A 92 -20.20 -5.00 -18.31
N LYS A 93 -20.82 -4.08 -19.04
CA LYS A 93 -20.11 -3.16 -19.92
C LYS A 93 -19.54 -2.04 -19.06
N ASN A 94 -18.25 -1.81 -19.17
CA ASN A 94 -17.65 -0.55 -18.70
C ASN A 94 -18.17 0.64 -19.53
N PRO A 95 -17.82 1.89 -19.18
CA PRO A 95 -18.18 3.07 -19.99
C PRO A 95 -17.84 2.95 -21.49
N ALA A 96 -16.84 2.13 -21.83
CA ALA A 96 -16.41 1.80 -23.20
C ALA A 96 -17.18 0.63 -23.88
N GLY A 97 -18.18 0.02 -23.23
CA GLY A 97 -19.11 -0.93 -23.86
C GLY A 97 -18.68 -2.41 -23.93
N LYS A 98 -17.50 -2.80 -23.44
CA LYS A 98 -16.95 -4.17 -23.51
C LYS A 98 -16.89 -4.89 -22.14
N PRO A 99 -17.18 -6.20 -22.08
CA PRO A 99 -16.94 -7.04 -20.90
C PRO A 99 -15.43 -7.21 -20.60
N LEU A 100 -15.06 -7.39 -19.32
CA LEU A 100 -13.66 -7.52 -18.85
C LEU A 100 -12.85 -8.61 -19.58
N SER A 101 -13.50 -9.70 -20.02
CA SER A 101 -12.86 -10.78 -20.77
C SER A 101 -12.38 -10.34 -22.16
N GLN A 102 -13.04 -9.36 -22.77
CA GLN A 102 -12.75 -8.83 -24.11
C GLN A 102 -11.91 -7.54 -24.07
N GLN A 103 -11.53 -7.10 -22.87
CA GLN A 103 -10.71 -5.91 -22.69
C GLN A 103 -9.24 -6.19 -22.98
N SER A 104 -8.59 -5.23 -23.63
CA SER A 104 -7.13 -5.10 -23.71
C SER A 104 -6.53 -4.96 -22.31
N LEU A 105 -5.21 -5.21 -22.20
CA LEU A 105 -4.50 -5.05 -20.93
C LEU A 105 -4.62 -3.63 -20.36
N GLN A 106 -4.65 -2.61 -21.22
CA GLN A 106 -4.84 -1.23 -20.80
C GLN A 106 -6.23 -1.02 -20.20
N GLU A 107 -7.29 -1.44 -20.91
CA GLU A 107 -8.68 -1.35 -20.41
C GLU A 107 -8.86 -2.12 -19.07
N LYS A 108 -8.21 -3.28 -18.92
CA LYS A 108 -8.18 -4.03 -17.65
C LYS A 108 -7.49 -3.26 -16.52
N THR A 109 -6.38 -2.59 -16.82
CA THR A 109 -5.63 -1.76 -15.87
C THR A 109 -6.45 -0.56 -15.40
N ASP A 110 -7.14 0.10 -16.33
CA ASP A 110 -8.00 1.25 -16.03
C ASP A 110 -9.22 0.83 -15.17
N SER A 111 -9.80 -0.33 -15.48
CA SER A 111 -10.88 -0.93 -14.68
C SER A 111 -10.42 -1.25 -13.25
N PHE A 112 -9.21 -1.80 -13.11
CA PHE A 112 -8.63 -2.10 -11.81
C PHE A 112 -8.34 -0.83 -11.01
N GLN A 113 -7.89 0.25 -11.67
CA GLN A 113 -7.70 1.54 -11.03
C GLN A 113 -9.01 2.08 -10.45
N GLN A 114 -10.08 2.06 -11.24
CA GLN A 114 -11.40 2.50 -10.78
C GLN A 114 -11.86 1.67 -9.58
N TYR A 115 -11.78 0.34 -9.69
CA TYR A 115 -12.11 -0.58 -8.59
C TYR A 115 -11.31 -0.28 -7.32
N PHE A 116 -9.99 -0.09 -7.43
CA PHE A 116 -9.11 0.22 -6.30
C PHE A 116 -9.54 1.49 -5.56
N PHE A 117 -9.92 2.54 -6.29
CA PHE A 117 -10.36 3.79 -5.68
C PHE A 117 -11.80 3.75 -5.16
N THR A 118 -12.68 2.95 -5.76
CA THR A 118 -14.07 2.80 -5.28
C THR A 118 -14.13 1.97 -4.00
N GLU A 119 -13.45 0.81 -3.95
CA GLU A 119 -13.41 -0.05 -2.75
C GLU A 119 -12.63 0.60 -1.61
N GLY A 120 -11.55 1.32 -1.93
CA GLY A 120 -10.67 1.94 -0.93
C GLY A 120 -11.33 3.08 -0.15
N GLN A 121 -12.38 3.72 -0.70
CA GLN A 121 -13.03 4.89 -0.10
C GLN A 121 -13.70 4.62 1.25
N GLY A 122 -14.06 3.37 1.55
CA GLY A 122 -14.69 3.02 2.83
C GLY A 122 -13.76 3.04 4.04
N ASN A 123 -12.43 2.91 3.85
CA ASN A 123 -11.51 2.56 4.95
C ASN A 123 -10.25 3.43 5.08
N GLN A 124 -9.93 4.34 4.14
CA GLN A 124 -8.68 5.10 4.16
C GLN A 124 -8.84 6.55 3.67
N LYS A 125 -8.05 7.48 4.24
CA LYS A 125 -7.97 8.88 3.77
C LYS A 125 -7.56 8.92 2.29
N ALA A 126 -8.29 9.67 1.46
CA ALA A 126 -8.12 9.72 0.00
C ALA A 126 -6.66 9.99 -0.48
N ALA A 127 -5.90 10.82 0.23
CA ALA A 127 -4.50 11.10 -0.09
C ALA A 127 -3.57 9.87 0.06
N SER A 128 -3.85 9.00 1.05
CA SER A 128 -3.07 7.78 1.28
C SER A 128 -3.33 6.74 0.19
N LEU A 129 -4.57 6.60 -0.25
CA LEU A 129 -4.95 5.73 -1.37
C LEU A 129 -4.27 6.14 -2.67
N ARG A 130 -4.30 7.44 -3.01
CA ARG A 130 -3.62 7.98 -4.20
C ARG A 130 -2.12 7.70 -4.17
N THR A 131 -1.49 7.92 -3.02
CA THR A 131 -0.05 7.64 -2.85
C THR A 131 0.25 6.15 -3.03
N THR A 132 -0.56 5.29 -2.42
CA THR A 132 -0.43 3.83 -2.55
C THR A 132 -0.55 3.38 -3.99
N TRP A 133 -1.59 3.84 -4.72
CA TRP A 133 -1.74 3.53 -6.13
C TRP A 133 -0.52 3.97 -6.95
N THR A 134 -0.14 5.24 -6.81
CA THR A 134 0.91 5.89 -7.62
C THR A 134 2.29 5.27 -7.37
N LYS A 135 2.60 4.86 -6.13
CA LYS A 135 3.92 4.36 -5.75
C LYS A 135 4.02 2.85 -5.73
N ALA A 136 2.95 2.14 -5.39
CA ALA A 136 2.98 0.70 -5.17
C ALA A 136 2.27 -0.12 -6.25
N TYR A 137 1.33 0.43 -7.02
CA TYR A 137 0.57 -0.34 -8.02
C TYR A 137 0.91 0.09 -9.44
N ALA A 138 0.68 1.37 -9.77
CA ALA A 138 0.85 1.91 -11.11
C ALA A 138 2.23 1.61 -11.75
N PRO A 139 3.37 1.71 -11.04
CA PRO A 139 4.67 1.43 -11.66
C PRO A 139 4.81 -0.02 -12.14
N TYR A 140 4.24 -0.99 -11.43
CA TYR A 140 4.36 -2.40 -11.78
C TYR A 140 3.32 -2.81 -12.84
N LEU A 141 2.16 -2.17 -12.89
CA LEU A 141 1.19 -2.34 -13.98
C LEU A 141 1.73 -1.75 -15.29
N LYS A 142 2.41 -0.60 -15.24
CA LYS A 142 3.15 -0.06 -16.40
C LYS A 142 4.24 -1.01 -16.86
N LYS A 143 4.98 -1.61 -15.93
CA LYS A 143 6.01 -2.60 -16.25
C LYS A 143 5.41 -3.85 -16.90
N LEU A 144 4.26 -4.32 -16.43
CA LEU A 144 3.51 -5.41 -17.05
C LEU A 144 3.10 -5.08 -18.48
N ALA A 145 2.60 -3.86 -18.73
CA ALA A 145 2.26 -3.41 -20.08
C ALA A 145 3.48 -3.41 -21.01
N ALA A 146 4.64 -2.94 -20.54
CA ALA A 146 5.88 -2.97 -21.31
C ALA A 146 6.34 -4.39 -21.65
N ILE A 147 6.25 -5.33 -20.69
CA ILE A 147 6.58 -6.75 -20.93
C ILE A 147 5.60 -7.39 -21.92
N ALA A 148 4.31 -7.10 -21.81
CA ALA A 148 3.31 -7.61 -22.76
C ALA A 148 3.54 -7.10 -24.18
N GLN A 149 4.04 -5.87 -24.35
CA GLN A 149 4.46 -5.34 -25.65
C GLN A 149 5.74 -6.00 -26.16
N GLN A 150 6.71 -6.24 -25.29
CA GLN A 150 7.98 -6.87 -25.65
C GLN A 150 7.81 -8.36 -26.03
N TYR A 151 6.88 -9.06 -25.39
CA TYR A 151 6.61 -10.47 -25.63
C TYR A 151 5.12 -10.70 -25.95
N PRO A 152 4.64 -10.38 -27.17
CA PRO A 152 3.23 -10.46 -27.53
C PRO A 152 2.64 -11.88 -27.48
N SER A 153 3.49 -12.91 -27.53
CA SER A 153 3.08 -14.32 -27.42
C SER A 153 2.78 -14.75 -25.99
N TYR A 154 3.19 -13.98 -24.98
CA TYR A 154 2.94 -14.34 -23.59
C TYR A 154 1.46 -14.17 -23.26
N SER A 155 0.91 -15.18 -22.60
CA SER A 155 -0.33 -15.05 -21.85
C SER A 155 -0.19 -13.98 -20.75
N LEU A 156 -1.32 -13.48 -20.26
CA LEU A 156 -1.32 -12.52 -19.15
C LEU A 156 -0.62 -13.08 -17.91
N SER A 157 -0.80 -14.37 -17.61
CA SER A 157 -0.13 -15.05 -16.50
C SER A 157 1.39 -15.07 -16.68
N GLU A 158 1.90 -15.39 -17.86
CA GLU A 158 3.33 -15.36 -18.18
C GLU A 158 3.91 -13.94 -18.07
N GLY A 159 3.18 -12.94 -18.58
CA GLY A 159 3.54 -11.53 -18.43
C GLY A 159 3.64 -11.09 -16.95
N ILE A 160 2.72 -11.55 -16.11
CA ILE A 160 2.75 -11.30 -14.65
C ILE A 160 4.00 -11.90 -14.02
N TYR A 161 4.33 -13.17 -14.31
CA TYR A 161 5.54 -13.80 -13.77
C TYR A 161 6.82 -13.14 -14.27
N ALA A 162 6.91 -12.81 -15.56
CA ALA A 162 8.04 -12.10 -16.12
C ALA A 162 8.21 -10.70 -15.48
N THR A 163 7.11 -10.01 -15.21
CA THR A 163 7.12 -8.72 -14.50
C THR A 163 7.63 -8.87 -13.08
N ALA A 164 7.12 -9.86 -12.34
CA ALA A 164 7.63 -10.18 -11.03
C ALA A 164 9.13 -10.44 -11.11
N GLN A 165 9.59 -11.38 -11.94
CA GLN A 165 10.98 -11.82 -12.04
C GLN A 165 11.95 -10.71 -12.44
N SER A 166 11.54 -9.78 -13.30
CA SER A 166 12.36 -8.65 -13.76
C SER A 166 12.69 -7.60 -12.69
N THR A 167 12.11 -7.67 -11.48
CA THR A 167 12.54 -6.80 -10.35
C THR A 167 13.76 -7.44 -9.64
N ARG A 168 14.44 -6.75 -8.72
CA ARG A 168 15.58 -7.36 -8.01
C ARG A 168 15.07 -8.40 -6.99
N PRO A 169 15.57 -9.65 -6.96
CA PRO A 169 15.12 -10.66 -5.99
C PRO A 169 15.42 -10.22 -4.55
N ASN A 170 14.63 -10.73 -3.58
CA ASN A 170 14.76 -10.45 -2.14
C ASN A 170 14.82 -8.95 -1.80
N SER A 171 14.01 -8.14 -2.48
CA SER A 171 13.96 -6.70 -2.26
C SER A 171 12.56 -6.22 -1.90
N ARG A 172 12.48 -5.04 -1.25
CA ARG A 172 11.19 -4.41 -0.96
C ARG A 172 10.39 -4.14 -2.24
N SER A 173 11.03 -3.75 -3.33
CA SER A 173 10.36 -3.51 -4.62
C SER A 173 9.78 -4.79 -5.20
N ARG A 174 10.49 -5.93 -5.12
CA ARG A 174 9.96 -7.24 -5.51
C ARG A 174 8.73 -7.65 -4.70
N GLN A 175 8.73 -7.42 -3.39
CA GLN A 175 7.56 -7.67 -2.56
C GLN A 175 6.35 -6.83 -2.99
N ILE A 176 6.55 -5.52 -3.18
CA ILE A 176 5.47 -4.62 -3.61
C ILE A 176 4.96 -5.02 -5.00
N CYS A 177 5.87 -5.36 -5.93
CA CYS A 177 5.52 -5.87 -7.25
C CYS A 177 4.61 -7.09 -7.17
N CYS A 178 4.98 -8.08 -6.36
CA CYS A 178 4.16 -9.29 -6.18
C CYS A 178 2.81 -8.96 -5.55
N THR A 179 2.74 -8.08 -4.55
CA THR A 179 1.48 -7.64 -3.93
C THR A 179 0.55 -6.96 -4.94
N ALA A 180 1.08 -6.01 -5.72
CA ALA A 180 0.30 -5.27 -6.71
C ALA A 180 -0.22 -6.17 -7.83
N LEU A 181 0.62 -7.07 -8.35
CA LEU A 181 0.24 -8.00 -9.40
C LEU A 181 -0.72 -9.09 -8.91
N ASN A 182 -0.59 -9.53 -7.65
CA ASN A 182 -1.54 -10.47 -7.06
C ASN A 182 -2.92 -9.82 -6.94
N ALA A 183 -2.99 -8.60 -6.39
CA ALA A 183 -4.26 -7.87 -6.30
C ALA A 183 -4.90 -7.62 -7.69
N PHE A 184 -4.08 -7.38 -8.72
CA PHE A 184 -4.57 -7.28 -10.09
C PHE A 184 -5.11 -8.62 -10.62
N ALA A 185 -4.40 -9.72 -10.39
CA ALA A 185 -4.86 -11.05 -10.77
C ALA A 185 -6.16 -11.44 -10.04
N ASP A 186 -6.25 -11.15 -8.74
CA ASP A 186 -7.44 -11.37 -7.91
C ASP A 186 -8.63 -10.56 -8.45
N PHE A 187 -8.41 -9.29 -8.80
CA PHE A 187 -9.43 -8.44 -9.42
C PHE A 187 -9.96 -9.04 -10.73
N LEU A 188 -9.06 -9.61 -11.54
CA LEU A 188 -9.42 -10.27 -12.81
C LEU A 188 -9.93 -11.69 -12.63
N ARG A 189 -9.93 -12.26 -11.40
CA ARG A 189 -10.11 -13.69 -11.12
C ARG A 189 -9.22 -14.59 -11.99
N LEU A 190 -8.00 -14.12 -12.25
CA LEU A 190 -7.01 -14.88 -13.01
C LEU A 190 -6.32 -15.87 -12.07
N GLU A 191 -6.57 -17.16 -12.29
CA GLU A 191 -5.84 -18.20 -11.57
C GLU A 191 -4.38 -18.24 -12.02
N LEU A 192 -3.49 -17.99 -11.06
CA LEU A 192 -2.06 -18.07 -11.26
C LEU A 192 -1.56 -19.47 -10.83
N PRO A 193 -0.85 -20.21 -11.70
CA PRO A 193 -0.36 -21.55 -11.38
C PRO A 193 0.45 -21.67 -10.08
N THR A 194 1.19 -20.62 -9.73
CA THR A 194 2.05 -20.54 -8.56
C THR A 194 1.79 -19.21 -7.84
N PRO A 195 1.51 -19.21 -6.53
CA PRO A 195 1.29 -17.97 -5.78
C PRO A 195 2.47 -16.99 -5.89
N LEU A 196 2.19 -15.73 -6.23
CA LEU A 196 3.23 -14.69 -6.39
C LEU A 196 4.04 -14.42 -5.12
N LYS A 197 3.48 -14.73 -3.94
CA LYS A 197 4.21 -14.64 -2.66
C LYS A 197 5.51 -15.45 -2.66
N ASN A 198 5.58 -16.54 -3.42
CA ASN A 198 6.78 -17.38 -3.53
C ASN A 198 7.92 -16.66 -4.28
N PHE A 199 7.59 -15.68 -5.12
CA PHE A 199 8.56 -14.87 -5.86
C PHE A 199 8.96 -13.59 -5.13
N ALA A 200 8.24 -13.22 -4.06
CA ALA A 200 8.46 -12.00 -3.29
C ALA A 200 9.82 -12.01 -2.54
N GLY A 201 10.32 -13.21 -2.21
CA GLY A 201 11.58 -13.41 -1.48
C GLY A 201 11.48 -13.15 0.02
N SER A 202 12.55 -13.45 0.76
CA SER A 202 12.59 -13.38 2.23
C SER A 202 13.03 -12.00 2.76
N TYR A 203 12.71 -10.91 2.06
CA TYR A 203 13.13 -9.57 2.49
C TYR A 203 12.50 -9.25 3.86
N SER A 204 13.34 -9.22 4.88
CA SER A 204 12.99 -8.86 6.25
C SER A 204 13.79 -7.64 6.64
N HIS A 205 13.16 -6.69 7.32
CA HIS A 205 13.84 -5.53 7.91
C HIS A 205 15.03 -5.94 8.81
N ALA A 206 15.00 -7.16 9.37
CA ALA A 206 16.08 -7.72 10.18
C ALA A 206 17.39 -7.98 9.42
N LYS A 207 17.36 -8.09 8.08
CA LYS A 207 18.57 -8.31 7.24
C LYS A 207 19.19 -7.01 6.73
N THR A 208 18.65 -5.86 7.09
CA THR A 208 19.33 -4.58 6.83
C THR A 208 20.60 -4.57 7.66
N ALA A 209 21.76 -4.35 7.05
CA ALA A 209 23.05 -4.31 7.75
C ALA A 209 22.93 -3.50 9.06
N ALA A 210 23.58 -3.98 10.12
CA ALA A 210 23.62 -3.26 11.39
C ALA A 210 24.02 -1.81 11.11
N ARG A 211 23.08 -0.88 11.32
CA ARG A 211 23.34 0.54 11.05
C ARG A 211 24.39 1.02 12.04
N THR A 212 25.44 1.63 11.53
CA THR A 212 26.35 2.42 12.36
C THR A 212 25.65 3.72 12.69
N LEU A 213 25.27 3.90 13.96
CA LEU A 213 24.63 5.12 14.44
C LEU A 213 25.73 6.10 14.92
N PRO A 214 25.51 7.42 14.77
CA PRO A 214 26.47 8.40 15.27
C PRO A 214 26.52 8.36 16.79
N ALA A 215 27.73 8.49 17.35
CA ALA A 215 27.93 8.71 18.77
C ALA A 215 27.47 10.13 19.16
N ASP A 216 27.21 10.35 20.45
CA ASP A 216 26.71 11.63 20.95
C ASP A 216 27.68 12.79 20.65
N GLU A 217 28.99 12.55 20.68
CA GLU A 217 30.02 13.52 20.31
C GLU A 217 29.95 13.90 18.83
N GLN A 218 29.68 12.93 17.95
CA GLN A 218 29.50 13.18 16.53
C GLN A 218 28.21 13.97 16.27
N ILE A 219 27.15 13.70 17.03
CA ILE A 219 25.89 14.45 16.95
C ILE A 219 26.14 15.90 17.37
N MET A 220 26.87 16.14 18.46
CA MET A 220 27.22 17.50 18.90
C MET A 220 28.10 18.22 17.87
N ALA A 221 29.14 17.56 17.34
CA ALA A 221 30.00 18.15 16.30
C ALA A 221 29.21 18.52 15.04
N GLY A 222 28.29 17.65 14.61
CA GLY A 222 27.42 17.90 13.47
C GLY A 222 26.49 19.11 13.65
N TYR A 223 26.02 19.38 14.88
CA TYR A 223 25.22 20.58 15.18
C TYR A 223 26.02 21.87 14.89
N TYR A 224 27.26 21.94 15.39
CA TYR A 224 28.11 23.12 15.22
C TYR A 224 28.66 23.29 13.80
N GLN A 225 28.68 22.23 12.98
CA GLN A 225 29.04 22.29 11.57
C GLN A 225 27.98 23.04 10.71
N ILE A 226 26.71 23.10 11.15
CA ILE A 226 25.63 23.67 10.32
C ILE A 226 25.64 25.20 10.41
N PRO A 227 25.93 25.92 9.31
CA PRO A 227 26.06 27.37 9.35
C PRO A 227 24.69 28.08 9.42
N ASN A 228 23.68 27.54 8.75
CA ASN A 228 22.36 28.17 8.70
C ASN A 228 21.58 27.91 10.01
N PRO A 229 21.22 28.95 10.78
CA PRO A 229 20.62 28.78 12.09
C PRO A 229 19.25 28.07 12.06
N THR A 230 18.45 28.30 11.01
CA THR A 230 17.15 27.62 10.87
C THR A 230 17.29 26.12 10.63
N TRP A 231 18.28 25.70 9.83
CA TRP A 231 18.55 24.27 9.62
C TRP A 231 19.28 23.63 10.80
N ARG A 232 20.08 24.42 11.52
CA ARG A 232 20.72 24.00 12.77
C ARG A 232 19.69 23.74 13.87
N PHE A 233 18.66 24.58 13.99
CA PHE A 233 17.51 24.33 14.85
C PHE A 233 16.78 23.02 14.49
N VAL A 234 16.48 22.81 13.19
CA VAL A 234 15.86 21.56 12.70
C VAL A 234 16.68 20.33 13.10
N TYR A 235 18.01 20.39 12.94
CA TYR A 235 18.92 19.33 13.37
C TYR A 235 18.84 19.10 14.89
N GLY A 236 18.92 20.17 15.68
CA GLY A 236 18.93 20.10 17.14
C GLY A 236 17.64 19.48 17.69
N ILE A 237 16.47 19.91 17.20
CA ILE A 237 15.19 19.31 17.58
C ILE A 237 15.16 17.81 17.22
N MET A 238 15.61 17.43 16.03
CA MET A 238 15.62 16.02 15.62
C MET A 238 16.55 15.16 16.49
N ALA A 239 17.70 15.69 16.89
CA ALA A 239 18.68 14.98 17.72
C ALA A 239 18.22 14.83 19.18
N THR A 240 17.57 15.86 19.73
CA THR A 240 17.13 15.92 21.13
C THR A 240 15.81 15.19 21.38
N TYR A 241 14.89 15.20 20.40
CA TYR A 241 13.54 14.63 20.52
C TYR A 241 13.32 13.41 19.60
N GLY A 242 14.29 13.02 18.77
CA GLY A 242 14.17 11.83 17.93
C GLY A 242 13.03 11.90 16.90
N LEU A 243 12.64 13.08 16.44
CA LEU A 243 11.54 13.29 15.50
C LEU A 243 11.83 12.71 14.10
N ARG A 244 10.80 12.34 13.34
CA ARG A 244 10.93 12.05 11.90
C ARG A 244 11.24 13.34 11.17
N ASN A 245 11.93 13.24 10.04
CA ASN A 245 12.36 14.37 9.22
C ASN A 245 11.25 15.40 8.92
N HIS A 246 10.00 14.98 8.74
CA HIS A 246 8.90 15.90 8.46
C HIS A 246 8.21 16.40 9.73
N GLU A 247 8.25 15.67 10.84
CA GLU A 247 7.53 16.00 12.08
C GLU A 247 8.01 17.32 12.70
N VAL A 248 9.30 17.65 12.56
CA VAL A 248 9.91 18.92 13.01
C VAL A 248 9.19 20.17 12.49
N PHE A 249 8.44 20.08 11.38
CA PHE A 249 7.67 21.20 10.83
C PHE A 249 6.21 21.25 11.30
N PHE A 250 5.78 20.26 12.09
CA PHE A 250 4.42 20.10 12.59
C PHE A 250 4.42 19.83 14.09
N CYS A 251 5.18 20.64 14.83
CA CYS A 251 5.27 20.55 16.27
C CYS A 251 4.78 21.85 16.92
N ASP A 252 4.22 21.72 18.12
CA ASP A 252 4.07 22.83 19.05
C ASP A 252 5.35 22.95 19.90
N TYR A 253 5.97 24.14 19.84
CA TYR A 253 7.19 24.48 20.57
C TYR A 253 6.94 25.47 21.72
N GLN A 254 5.69 25.79 22.07
CA GLN A 254 5.36 26.78 23.10
C GLN A 254 6.07 26.51 24.43
N ARG A 255 6.16 25.24 24.85
CA ARG A 255 6.85 24.86 26.10
C ARG A 255 8.36 25.11 26.07
N LEU A 256 9.00 25.01 24.90
CA LEU A 256 10.41 25.39 24.76
C LEU A 256 10.61 26.89 24.90
N VAL A 257 9.71 27.66 24.29
CA VAL A 257 9.76 29.13 24.30
C VAL A 257 9.48 29.68 25.70
N SER A 258 8.57 29.05 26.45
CA SER A 258 8.24 29.47 27.83
C SER A 258 9.30 29.08 28.85
N GLY A 259 10.32 28.30 28.48
CA GLY A 259 11.32 27.79 29.41
C GLY A 259 10.75 26.77 30.39
N ASP A 260 9.76 25.98 29.96
CA ASP A 260 9.19 24.90 30.77
C ASP A 260 10.29 23.89 31.15
N SER A 261 10.33 23.48 32.42
CA SER A 261 11.38 22.60 32.94
C SER A 261 11.39 21.20 32.31
N GLU A 262 10.25 20.72 31.81
CA GLU A 262 10.17 19.44 31.11
C GLU A 262 10.54 19.57 29.62
N ALA A 263 10.49 20.78 29.07
CA ALA A 263 10.84 21.11 27.69
C ALA A 263 10.16 20.18 26.65
N VAL A 264 8.92 19.77 26.90
CA VAL A 264 8.20 18.81 26.04
C VAL A 264 7.83 19.43 24.69
N VAL A 265 7.98 18.66 23.61
CA VAL A 265 7.49 19.01 22.27
C VAL A 265 6.28 18.14 21.91
N GLU A 266 5.19 18.78 21.47
CA GLU A 266 4.02 18.06 20.97
C GLU A 266 4.04 17.99 19.44
N VAL A 267 4.08 16.76 18.89
CA VAL A 267 3.94 16.54 17.45
C VAL A 267 2.46 16.53 17.11
N GLN A 268 2.04 17.45 16.24
CA GLN A 268 0.64 17.59 15.83
C GLN A 268 0.17 16.41 14.98
N ALA A 269 -1.14 16.15 15.00
CA ALA A 269 -1.77 15.06 14.27
C ALA A 269 -1.90 15.33 12.75
N VAL A 270 -0.77 15.40 12.04
CA VAL A 270 -0.74 15.54 10.57
C VAL A 270 -0.83 14.21 9.81
N THR A 271 -0.70 13.06 10.49
CA THR A 271 -0.67 11.72 9.86
C THR A 271 -1.44 10.62 10.62
N LYS A 272 -1.33 9.38 10.09
CA LYS A 272 -1.76 8.11 10.70
C LYS A 272 -1.31 7.90 12.15
N THR A 273 -0.23 8.54 12.60
CA THR A 273 0.37 8.25 13.92
C THR A 273 -0.26 8.99 15.09
N GLY A 274 -1.25 9.87 14.85
CA GLY A 274 -1.87 10.68 15.92
C GLY A 274 -0.91 11.75 16.47
N SER A 275 -1.43 12.62 17.34
CA SER A 275 -0.56 13.52 18.11
C SER A 275 0.17 12.74 19.19
N HIS A 276 1.38 13.19 19.54
CA HIS A 276 2.17 12.59 20.61
C HIS A 276 3.15 13.60 21.18
N GLU A 277 3.40 13.48 22.48
CA GLU A 277 4.38 14.28 23.20
C GLU A 277 5.72 13.56 23.26
N VAL A 278 6.79 14.36 23.26
CA VAL A 278 8.16 13.87 23.27
C VAL A 278 9.01 14.69 24.22
N TRP A 279 9.69 14.01 25.15
CA TRP A 279 10.64 14.60 26.08
C TRP A 279 12.07 14.59 25.51
N PRO A 280 12.92 15.54 25.90
CA PRO A 280 14.31 15.56 25.49
C PRO A 280 15.09 14.42 26.17
N PHE A 281 15.99 13.78 25.42
CA PHE A 281 16.96 12.83 25.98
C PHE A 281 18.37 13.39 25.82
N TYR A 282 19.00 13.69 26.96
CA TYR A 282 19.90 14.82 27.22
C TYR A 282 19.16 16.17 27.28
N PRO A 283 18.41 16.45 28.37
CA PRO A 283 17.74 17.74 28.57
C PRO A 283 18.68 18.94 28.42
N GLU A 284 19.96 18.80 28.78
CA GLU A 284 20.98 19.84 28.61
C GLU A 284 21.25 20.22 27.14
N TRP A 285 20.83 19.40 26.18
CA TRP A 285 20.89 19.74 24.75
C TRP A 285 19.86 20.81 24.37
N VAL A 286 18.81 21.01 25.17
CA VAL A 286 17.88 22.14 24.96
C VAL A 286 18.63 23.46 25.05
N ASP A 287 19.44 23.62 26.09
CA ASP A 287 20.26 24.82 26.29
C ASP A 287 21.45 24.86 25.33
N ARG A 288 22.21 23.76 25.19
CA ARG A 288 23.41 23.72 24.33
C ARG A 288 23.11 23.95 22.86
N PHE A 289 21.94 23.52 22.40
CA PHE A 289 21.48 23.75 21.02
C PHE A 289 20.53 24.95 20.91
N GLU A 290 20.39 25.76 21.96
CA GLU A 290 19.59 27.00 21.96
C GLU A 290 18.15 26.78 21.46
N LEU A 291 17.53 25.63 21.82
CA LEU A 291 16.25 25.19 21.22
C LEU A 291 15.04 26.01 21.67
N SER A 292 15.16 26.84 22.70
CA SER A 292 14.14 27.84 23.05
C SER A 292 14.03 28.96 22.02
N ASN A 293 15.06 29.20 21.21
CA ASN A 293 15.03 30.15 20.10
C ASN A 293 14.53 29.46 18.82
N VAL A 294 13.20 29.30 18.74
CA VAL A 294 12.56 28.54 17.65
C VAL A 294 12.77 29.22 16.30
N GLN A 295 13.48 28.54 15.40
CA GLN A 295 13.78 29.03 14.05
C GLN A 295 13.60 27.94 13.00
N LEU A 296 12.53 28.00 12.20
CA LEU A 296 12.28 27.05 11.12
C LEU A 296 12.66 27.64 9.75
N PRO A 297 13.22 26.83 8.83
CA PRO A 297 13.46 27.28 7.47
C PRO A 297 12.13 27.44 6.72
N ALA A 298 12.11 28.32 5.71
CA ALA A 298 10.95 28.50 4.82
C ALA A 298 10.73 27.26 3.94
N VAL A 299 10.02 26.27 4.47
CA VAL A 299 9.62 25.05 3.77
C VAL A 299 8.10 25.09 3.60
N ASN A 300 7.62 24.79 2.38
CA ASN A 300 6.17 24.67 2.16
C ASN A 300 5.63 23.46 2.92
N THR A 301 4.81 23.74 3.94
CA THR A 301 4.14 22.75 4.81
C THR A 301 2.66 22.53 4.44
N ASP A 302 2.13 23.25 3.44
CA ASP A 302 0.75 23.09 3.00
C ASP A 302 0.58 21.75 2.26
N LEU A 303 -0.08 20.81 2.95
CA LEU A 303 -0.34 19.45 2.46
C LEU A 303 -1.33 19.40 1.28
N GLY A 304 -1.98 20.51 0.92
CA GLY A 304 -2.71 20.66 -0.34
C GLY A 304 -1.78 20.80 -1.55
N HIS A 305 -0.58 21.35 -1.36
CA HIS A 305 0.41 21.62 -2.42
C HIS A 305 1.67 20.76 -2.32
N THR A 306 1.92 20.12 -1.19
CA THR A 306 3.09 19.27 -0.95
C THR A 306 2.74 17.93 -0.32
N THR A 307 3.75 17.13 0.00
CA THR A 307 3.58 15.90 0.78
C THR A 307 4.60 15.83 1.89
N LEU A 308 4.29 15.13 2.97
CA LEU A 308 5.23 14.89 4.07
C LEU A 308 6.53 14.21 3.62
N GLN A 309 6.43 13.35 2.60
CA GLN A 309 7.60 12.75 1.97
C GLN A 309 8.50 13.83 1.36
N ARG A 310 7.93 14.78 0.59
CA ARG A 310 8.68 15.88 -0.01
C ARG A 310 9.29 16.79 1.05
N ILE A 311 8.55 17.11 2.10
CA ILE A 311 9.06 17.89 3.24
C ILE A 311 10.27 17.18 3.87
N GLY A 312 10.15 15.90 4.23
CA GLY A 312 11.26 15.13 4.81
C GLY A 312 12.46 14.92 3.87
N GLN A 313 12.23 14.93 2.55
CA GLN A 313 13.29 14.91 1.54
C GLN A 313 14.11 16.21 1.54
N GLN A 314 13.51 17.37 1.85
CA GLN A 314 14.26 18.63 2.00
C GLN A 314 15.30 18.53 3.12
N VAL A 315 14.92 17.99 4.29
CA VAL A 315 15.86 17.74 5.39
C VAL A 315 17.01 16.83 4.95
N THR A 316 16.67 15.75 4.24
CA THR A 316 17.66 14.79 3.73
C THR A 316 18.62 15.45 2.75
N ALA A 317 18.11 16.31 1.87
CA ALA A 317 18.94 17.05 0.93
C ALA A 317 19.88 18.02 1.66
N GLN A 318 19.42 18.69 2.70
CA GLN A 318 20.24 19.64 3.46
C GLN A 318 21.34 18.97 4.27
N PHE A 319 21.07 17.84 4.91
CA PHE A 319 22.12 17.06 5.59
C PHE A 319 23.26 16.69 4.63
N ARG A 320 22.91 16.33 3.39
CA ARG A 320 23.90 16.06 2.34
C ARG A 320 24.65 17.31 1.89
N ARG A 321 23.98 18.46 1.79
CA ARG A 321 24.64 19.73 1.43
C ARG A 321 25.64 20.20 2.49
N TYR A 322 25.39 19.88 3.74
CA TYR A 322 26.30 20.16 4.84
C TYR A 322 27.39 19.10 5.03
N ASP A 323 27.41 18.06 4.19
CA ASP A 323 28.39 16.95 4.26
C ASP A 323 28.42 16.25 5.63
N LEU A 324 27.25 16.04 6.22
CA LEU A 324 27.14 15.29 7.47
C LEU A 324 27.35 13.78 7.22
N PRO A 325 28.10 13.08 8.09
CA PRO A 325 28.52 11.68 7.85
C PRO A 325 27.40 10.65 8.08
N PHE A 326 26.17 11.09 8.36
CA PHE A 326 25.02 10.24 8.62
C PHE A 326 23.72 10.86 8.10
N SER A 327 22.66 10.06 7.99
CA SER A 327 21.36 10.54 7.54
C SER A 327 20.56 11.16 8.69
N PRO A 328 19.59 12.05 8.40
CA PRO A 328 18.71 12.59 9.46
C PRO A 328 17.94 11.51 10.21
N TYR A 329 17.65 10.37 9.55
CA TYR A 329 16.94 9.27 10.18
C TYR A 329 17.81 8.52 11.20
N ASP A 330 19.13 8.62 11.12
CA ASP A 330 20.04 8.01 12.08
C ASP A 330 20.05 8.78 13.41
N LEU A 331 19.77 10.09 13.42
CA LEU A 331 19.52 10.85 14.67
C LEU A 331 18.34 10.28 15.45
N ARG A 332 17.25 9.98 14.76
CA ARG A 332 16.06 9.35 15.35
C ARG A 332 16.38 7.95 15.90
N HIS A 333 17.21 7.17 15.20
CA HIS A 333 17.65 5.88 15.71
C HIS A 333 18.58 6.02 16.92
N ALA A 334 19.51 6.98 16.90
CA ALA A 334 20.40 7.26 18.03
C ALA A 334 19.60 7.68 19.27
N TRP A 335 18.61 8.56 19.11
CA TRP A 335 17.68 8.92 20.18
C TRP A 335 16.94 7.71 20.76
N ALA A 336 16.40 6.84 19.91
CA ALA A 336 15.69 5.64 20.38
C ALA A 336 16.62 4.70 21.18
N VAL A 337 17.83 4.47 20.68
CA VAL A 337 18.85 3.68 21.37
C VAL A 337 19.23 4.31 22.70
N ARG A 338 19.36 5.64 22.76
CA ARG A 338 19.59 6.37 24.01
C ARG A 338 18.47 6.15 25.03
N THR A 339 17.20 6.20 24.61
CA THR A 339 16.07 5.92 25.52
C THR A 339 16.11 4.51 26.09
N ILE A 340 16.55 3.53 25.29
CA ILE A 340 16.74 2.14 25.73
C ILE A 340 17.87 2.09 26.77
N HIS A 341 19.00 2.75 26.52
CA HIS A 341 20.12 2.80 27.48
C HIS A 341 19.76 3.47 28.80
N PHE A 342 18.92 4.50 28.79
CA PHE A 342 18.40 5.13 30.00
C PHE A 342 17.29 4.31 30.69
N GLY A 343 16.94 3.14 30.15
CA GLY A 343 15.96 2.25 30.76
C GLY A 343 14.51 2.71 30.59
N LEU A 344 14.20 3.60 29.64
CA LEU A 344 12.83 4.00 29.37
C LEU A 344 12.03 2.77 28.89
N PRO A 345 10.81 2.53 29.41
CA PRO A 345 9.99 1.41 28.97
C PRO A 345 9.70 1.49 27.46
N ASP A 346 9.84 0.36 26.76
CA ASP A 346 9.68 0.28 25.31
C ASP A 346 8.31 0.79 24.82
N THR A 347 7.27 0.64 25.65
CA THR A 347 5.92 1.14 25.38
C THR A 347 5.86 2.66 25.35
N VAL A 348 6.61 3.31 26.25
CA VAL A 348 6.73 4.77 26.35
C VAL A 348 7.57 5.29 25.19
N SER A 349 8.76 4.70 24.95
CA SER A 349 9.59 5.04 23.79
C SER A 349 8.82 4.85 22.47
N ALA A 350 8.06 3.77 22.32
CA ALA A 350 7.24 3.54 21.14
C ALA A 350 6.18 4.64 20.95
N LYS A 351 5.49 5.05 22.03
CA LYS A 351 4.48 6.11 22.00
C LYS A 351 5.09 7.46 21.63
N MET A 352 6.20 7.84 22.25
CA MET A 352 6.95 9.08 21.95
C MET A 352 7.50 9.10 20.52
N MET A 353 7.74 7.94 19.92
CA MET A 353 8.10 7.84 18.51
C MET A 353 6.88 7.77 17.57
N GLY A 354 5.66 7.73 18.07
CA GLY A 354 4.49 7.43 17.23
C GLY A 354 4.64 6.10 16.48
N HIS A 355 5.11 5.05 17.17
CA HIS A 355 5.19 3.67 16.69
C HIS A 355 4.20 2.79 17.47
N SER A 356 3.80 1.66 16.88
CA SER A 356 3.29 0.56 17.71
C SER A 356 4.46 -0.13 18.40
N VAL A 357 4.22 -0.69 19.59
CA VAL A 357 5.22 -1.43 20.37
C VAL A 357 5.86 -2.55 19.55
N THR A 358 5.05 -3.29 18.78
CA THR A 358 5.55 -4.34 17.88
C THR A 358 6.54 -3.81 16.84
N VAL A 359 6.26 -2.64 16.24
CA VAL A 359 7.16 -2.03 15.26
C VAL A 359 8.45 -1.56 15.94
N HIS A 360 8.34 -0.93 17.12
CA HIS A 360 9.48 -0.48 17.90
C HIS A 360 10.39 -1.66 18.28
N ASN A 361 9.84 -2.68 18.93
CA ASN A 361 10.60 -3.84 19.39
C ASN A 361 11.23 -4.60 18.23
N ARG A 362 10.52 -4.78 17.11
CA ARG A 362 11.11 -5.40 15.91
C ARG A 362 12.29 -4.60 15.33
N THR A 363 12.24 -3.28 15.43
CA THR A 363 13.27 -2.39 14.88
C THR A 363 14.51 -2.35 15.78
N TYR A 364 14.30 -2.28 17.10
CA TYR A 364 15.36 -2.10 18.09
C TYR A 364 15.69 -3.37 18.89
N HIS A 365 15.20 -4.53 18.45
CA HIS A 365 15.30 -5.81 19.16
C HIS A 365 16.69 -6.10 19.70
N ARG A 366 17.74 -5.85 18.91
CA ARG A 366 19.13 -6.07 19.30
C ARG A 366 19.53 -5.27 20.54
N TRP A 367 19.20 -3.98 20.59
CA TRP A 367 19.55 -3.10 21.71
C TRP A 367 18.71 -3.38 22.95
N ILE A 368 17.41 -3.64 22.76
CA ILE A 368 16.48 -4.03 23.85
C ILE A 368 16.97 -5.31 24.52
N THR A 369 17.26 -6.34 23.72
CA THR A 369 17.75 -7.63 24.23
C THR A 369 19.04 -7.47 25.03
N HIS A 370 19.97 -6.65 24.54
CA HIS A 370 21.22 -6.39 25.24
C HIS A 370 21.00 -5.64 26.56
N ARG A 371 20.13 -4.62 26.60
CA ARG A 371 19.75 -3.93 27.84
C ARG A 371 19.17 -4.91 28.86
N ASP A 372 18.20 -5.73 28.43
CA ASP A 372 17.50 -6.66 29.33
C ASP A 372 18.48 -7.72 29.88
N GLN A 373 19.42 -8.18 29.06
CA GLN A 373 20.52 -9.04 29.50
C GLN A 373 21.42 -8.35 30.55
N GLN A 374 21.84 -7.11 30.28
CA GLN A 374 22.69 -6.35 31.21
C GLN A 374 21.99 -6.14 32.55
N GLN A 375 20.73 -5.69 32.54
CA GLN A 375 19.93 -5.48 33.76
C GLN A 375 19.77 -6.77 34.57
N ALA A 376 19.56 -7.91 33.92
CA ALA A 376 19.47 -9.21 34.59
C ALA A 376 20.80 -9.60 35.26
N VAL A 377 21.93 -9.34 34.60
CA VAL A 377 23.27 -9.58 35.16
C VAL A 377 23.54 -8.65 36.35
N ASP A 378 23.27 -7.35 36.24
CA ASP A 378 23.49 -6.38 37.31
C ASP A 378 22.62 -6.69 38.54
N ALA A 379 21.37 -7.09 38.33
CA ALA A 379 20.47 -7.52 39.40
C ALA A 379 20.96 -8.81 40.10
N ALA A 380 21.55 -9.75 39.35
CA ALA A 380 22.12 -10.96 39.94
C ALA A 380 23.41 -10.67 40.74
N LEU A 381 24.28 -9.80 40.21
CA LEU A 381 25.53 -9.40 40.88
C LEU A 381 25.29 -8.58 42.16
N SER A 382 24.34 -7.64 42.13
CA SER A 382 23.98 -6.82 43.30
C SER A 382 23.38 -7.65 44.45
N ARG A 383 22.61 -8.71 44.14
CA ARG A 383 22.12 -9.66 45.16
C ARG A 383 23.26 -10.46 45.81
N ARG A 384 24.32 -10.76 45.06
CA ARG A 384 25.51 -11.45 45.59
C ARG A 384 26.32 -10.56 46.52
N SER A 385 26.39 -9.25 46.28
CA SER A 385 27.10 -8.32 47.16
C SER A 385 26.36 -7.97 48.46
N LEU A 386 25.08 -8.34 48.56
CA LEU A 386 24.24 -8.17 49.77
C LEU A 386 24.21 -9.42 50.66
N LEU A 387 24.83 -10.52 50.21
CA LEU A 387 25.10 -11.74 50.96
C LEU A 387 26.57 -11.73 51.42
#